data_AF-A0A7J9AQ87-F1
#
_entry.id   AF-A0A7J9AQ87-F1
#
_cell.length_a   1.000
_cell.length_b   1.000
_cell.length_c   1.000
_cell.angle_alpha   90.00
_cell.angle_beta   90.00
_cell.angle_gamma   90.00
#
_symmetry.space_group_name_H-M   'P 1'
#
loop_
_entity.id
_entity.type
_entity.pdbx_description
1 polymer ?
#
loop_
_entity_poly.entity_id
_entity_poly.type
_entity_poly.pdbx_seq_one_letter_code
_entity_poly.pdbx_strand_id
1 'polypeptide(L)'
;MSLDTMIIILVGYFFVSLSLIYTQTFNQGLSEPSIDLKYLGVVLFLIGISGNFYHHYLLSKLRTKGDKEYKIPKGGLFELVICPHYLF
;
A
#
# COMPACT_ATOMS: atom_id res chain seq x y z
N MET A 1 -21.61 -12.82 9.95
CA MET A 1 -20.34 -12.86 9.18
C MET A 1 -20.03 -11.54 8.48
N SER A 2 -20.90 -10.98 7.61
CA SER A 2 -20.63 -9.67 6.98
C SER A 2 -20.80 -8.48 7.94
N LEU A 3 -21.84 -8.49 8.79
CA LEU A 3 -22.13 -7.41 9.74
C LEU A 3 -21.04 -7.28 10.82
N ASP A 4 -20.63 -8.40 11.43
CA ASP A 4 -19.61 -8.41 12.47
C ASP A 4 -18.27 -7.86 11.96
N THR A 5 -17.88 -8.29 10.74
CA THR A 5 -16.66 -7.81 10.07
C THR A 5 -16.76 -6.31 9.76
N MET A 6 -17.91 -5.84 9.28
CA MET A 6 -18.13 -4.42 8.99
C MET A 6 -18.01 -3.57 10.27
N ILE A 7 -18.60 -4.02 11.37
CA ILE A 7 -18.51 -3.33 12.67
C ILE A 7 -17.06 -3.24 13.13
N ILE A 8 -16.31 -4.35 13.07
CA ILE A 8 -14.89 -4.37 13.47
C ILE A 8 -14.07 -3.39 12.63
N ILE A 9 -14.26 -3.39 11.31
CA ILE A 9 -13.54 -2.49 10.40
C ILE A 9 -13.85 -1.02 10.73
N LEU A 10 -15.14 -0.66 10.82
CA LEU A 10 -15.55 0.72 11.09
C LEU A 10 -15.06 1.23 12.43
N VAL A 11 -15.20 0.41 13.48
CA VAL A 11 -14.72 0.73 14.82
C VAL A 11 -13.19 0.90 14.82
N GLY A 12 -12.47 0.01 14.14
CA GLY A 12 -11.02 0.11 13.98
C GLY A 12 -10.60 1.42 13.32
N TYR A 13 -11.18 1.75 12.17
CA TYR A 13 -10.89 3.02 11.47
C TYR A 13 -11.27 4.25 12.30
N PHE A 14 -12.37 4.17 13.06
CA PHE A 14 -12.79 5.26 13.95
C PHE A 14 -11.75 5.51 15.04
N PHE A 15 -11.30 4.47 15.75
CA PHE A 15 -10.28 4.61 16.79
C PHE A 15 -8.93 5.07 16.24
N VAL A 16 -8.50 4.55 15.09
CA VAL A 16 -7.27 5.01 14.42
C VAL A 16 -7.37 6.49 14.08
N SER A 17 -8.49 6.93 13.49
CA SER A 17 -8.70 8.33 13.11
C SER A 17 -8.70 9.26 14.33
N LEU A 18 -9.38 8.87 15.41
CA LEU A 18 -9.37 9.61 16.67
C LEU A 18 -7.97 9.74 17.26
N SER A 19 -7.20 8.65 17.27
CA SER A 19 -5.83 8.63 17.78
C SER A 19 -4.90 9.55 16.97
N LEU A 20 -5.04 9.54 15.64
CA LEU A 20 -4.27 10.42 14.75
C LEU A 20 -4.59 11.90 15.01
N ILE A 21 -5.88 12.27 15.10
CA ILE A 21 -6.31 13.64 15.37
C ILE A 21 -5.84 14.10 16.75
N TYR A 22 -5.99 13.25 17.77
CA TYR A 22 -5.53 13.53 19.13
C TYR A 22 -4.02 13.79 19.14
N THR A 23 -3.24 12.91 18.54
CA THR A 23 -1.77 13.03 18.46
C THR A 23 -1.38 14.30 17.71
N GLN A 24 -1.99 14.58 16.56
CA GLN A 24 -1.69 15.79 15.80
C GLN A 24 -1.96 17.05 16.62
N THR A 25 -3.09 17.11 17.33
CA THR A 25 -3.47 18.26 18.15
C THR A 25 -2.53 18.43 19.34
N PHE A 26 -2.16 17.34 20.00
CA PHE A 26 -1.21 17.34 21.12
C PHE A 26 0.17 17.86 20.72
N ASN A 27 0.61 17.63 19.48
CA ASN A 27 1.94 18.00 18.98
C ASN A 27 2.01 19.39 18.32
N GLN A 28 0.90 20.14 18.14
CA GLN A 28 0.89 21.41 17.37
C GLN A 28 1.81 22.52 17.90
N GLY A 29 2.18 22.49 19.20
CA GLY A 29 3.07 23.48 19.82
C GLY A 29 4.49 22.98 20.10
N LEU A 30 4.82 21.76 19.70
CA LEU A 30 6.13 21.17 19.91
C LEU A 30 7.07 21.52 18.76
N SER A 31 8.36 21.62 19.06
CA SER A 31 9.39 21.80 18.03
C SER A 31 9.45 20.58 17.11
N GLU A 32 9.60 20.83 15.81
CA GLU A 32 9.83 19.77 14.83
C GLU A 32 11.09 18.94 15.17
N PRO A 33 11.10 17.63 14.85
CA PRO A 33 12.27 16.81 15.05
C PRO A 33 13.46 17.33 14.21
N SER A 34 14.68 17.13 14.72
CA SER A 34 15.91 17.57 14.04
C SER A 34 16.15 16.89 12.69
N ILE A 35 15.54 15.72 12.46
CA ILE A 35 15.59 14.98 11.20
C ILE A 35 14.17 14.83 10.69
N ASP A 36 13.89 15.43 9.54
CA ASP A 36 12.60 15.29 8.86
C ASP A 36 12.62 14.06 7.92
N LEU A 37 11.98 12.96 8.36
CA LEU A 37 11.85 11.74 7.57
C LEU A 37 10.70 11.80 6.55
N LYS A 38 9.89 12.87 6.53
CA LYS A 38 8.71 12.98 5.65
C LYS A 38 9.07 12.80 4.19
N TYR A 39 10.11 13.50 3.72
CA TYR A 39 10.52 13.45 2.32
C TYR A 39 11.03 12.06 1.93
N LEU A 40 11.82 11.42 2.80
CA LEU A 40 12.27 10.04 2.59
C LEU A 40 11.07 9.09 2.52
N GLY A 41 10.11 9.24 3.44
CA GLY A 41 8.87 8.45 3.45
C GLY A 41 8.05 8.63 2.17
N VAL A 42 7.91 9.86 1.67
CA VAL A 42 7.20 10.15 0.41
C VAL A 42 7.93 9.50 -0.77
N VAL A 43 9.25 9.58 -0.85
CA VAL A 43 10.03 8.93 -1.92
C VAL A 43 9.85 7.42 -1.88
N LEU A 44 9.99 6.80 -0.70
CA LEU A 44 9.79 5.35 -0.54
C LEU A 44 8.36 4.94 -0.91
N PHE A 45 7.36 5.71 -0.49
CA PHE A 45 5.96 5.46 -0.85
C PHE A 45 5.72 5.55 -2.35
N LEU A 46 6.30 6.56 -3.03
CA LEU A 46 6.17 6.71 -4.48
C LEU A 46 6.83 5.55 -5.24
N ILE A 47 7.98 5.07 -4.77
CA ILE A 47 8.64 3.89 -5.33
C ILE A 47 7.76 2.65 -5.13
N GLY A 48 7.22 2.45 -3.93
CA GLY A 48 6.31 1.35 -3.61
C GLY A 48 5.07 1.35 -4.49
N ILE A 49 4.29 2.44 -4.49
CA ILE A 49 3.04 2.48 -5.26
C ILE A 49 3.28 2.36 -6.77
N SER A 50 4.37 2.93 -7.29
CA SER A 50 4.72 2.83 -8.71
C SER A 50 5.16 1.41 -9.09
N GLY A 51 6.00 0.78 -8.25
CA GLY A 51 6.44 -0.59 -8.44
C GLY A 51 5.28 -1.58 -8.35
N ASN A 52 4.42 -1.43 -7.36
CA ASN A 52 3.19 -2.21 -7.20
C ASN A 52 2.30 -2.11 -8.46
N PHE A 53 2.02 -0.88 -8.91
CA PHE A 53 1.22 -0.62 -10.10
C PHE A 53 1.85 -1.22 -11.37
N TYR A 54 3.15 -1.03 -11.57
CA TYR A 54 3.86 -1.54 -12.74
C TYR A 54 3.75 -3.07 -12.86
N HIS A 55 3.93 -3.80 -11.75
CA HIS A 55 3.83 -5.25 -11.76
C HIS A 55 2.39 -5.74 -11.93
N HIS A 56 1.40 -5.06 -11.33
CA HIS A 56 -0.01 -5.34 -11.61
C HIS A 56 -0.39 -5.08 -13.08
N TYR A 57 0.17 -4.04 -13.67
CA TYR A 57 -0.02 -3.74 -15.10
C TYR A 57 0.55 -4.87 -15.98
N LEU A 58 1.74 -5.39 -15.67
CA LEU A 58 2.27 -6.57 -16.36
C LEU A 58 1.34 -7.79 -16.21
N LEU A 59 0.87 -8.06 -14.99
CA LEU A 59 -0.08 -9.16 -14.73
C LEU A 59 -1.38 -9.01 -15.52
N SER A 60 -1.89 -7.80 -15.66
CA SER A 60 -3.13 -7.53 -16.41
C SER A 60 -3.00 -7.87 -17.91
N LYS A 61 -1.78 -7.79 -18.47
CA LYS A 61 -1.51 -8.15 -19.88
C LYS A 61 -1.42 -9.64 -20.13
N LEU A 62 -1.22 -10.46 -19.10
CA LEU A 62 -1.09 -11.91 -19.27
C LEU A 62 -2.41 -12.58 -19.66
N ARG A 63 -3.54 -11.96 -19.34
CA ARG A 63 -4.88 -12.47 -19.65
C ARG A 63 -5.52 -11.65 -20.77
N THR A 64 -5.86 -12.31 -21.86
CA THR A 64 -6.79 -11.78 -22.87
C THR A 64 -8.24 -12.09 -22.48
N LYS A 65 -9.21 -11.31 -22.95
CA LYS A 65 -10.62 -11.48 -22.59
C LYS A 65 -11.08 -12.92 -22.89
N GLY A 66 -11.48 -13.66 -21.84
CA GLY A 66 -11.96 -15.04 -21.93
C GLY A 66 -10.91 -16.11 -21.65
N ASP A 67 -9.64 -15.75 -21.50
CA ASP A 67 -8.55 -16.68 -21.28
C ASP A 67 -8.47 -17.08 -19.78
N LYS A 68 -8.54 -18.38 -19.50
CA LYS A 68 -8.51 -18.94 -18.12
C LYS A 68 -7.20 -19.63 -17.80
N GLU A 69 -6.31 -19.79 -18.77
CA GLU A 69 -5.03 -20.46 -18.57
C GLU A 69 -4.09 -19.61 -17.71
N TYR A 70 -3.36 -20.28 -16.82
CA TYR A 70 -2.33 -19.65 -16.02
C TYR A 70 -1.06 -19.51 -16.84
N LYS A 71 -0.55 -18.28 -16.97
CA LYS A 71 0.71 -17.98 -17.66
C LYS A 71 1.72 -17.48 -16.66
N ILE A 72 2.96 -17.96 -16.77
CA ILE A 72 4.06 -17.52 -15.92
C ILE A 72 4.39 -16.05 -16.28
N PRO A 73 4.32 -15.11 -15.32
CA PRO A 73 4.66 -13.71 -15.56
C PRO A 73 6.14 -13.56 -15.93
N LYS A 74 6.43 -12.70 -16.90
CA LYS A 74 7.80 -12.37 -17.33
C LYS A 74 7.98 -10.86 -17.43
N GLY A 75 9.22 -10.40 -17.24
CA GLY A 75 9.59 -8.98 -17.25
C GLY A 75 9.52 -8.33 -15.86
N GLY A 76 10.11 -7.15 -15.72
CA GLY A 76 10.23 -6.49 -14.42
C GLY A 76 11.02 -7.34 -13.42
N LEU A 77 10.57 -7.34 -12.16
CA LEU A 77 11.20 -8.12 -11.09
C LEU A 77 10.64 -9.55 -10.95
N PHE A 78 9.78 -10.00 -11.86
CA PHE A 78 9.27 -11.38 -11.86
C PHE A 78 10.37 -12.44 -12.11
N GLU A 79 11.53 -12.03 -12.61
CA GLU A 79 12.69 -12.91 -12.78
C GLU A 79 13.50 -13.10 -11.49
N LEU A 80 13.32 -12.22 -10.50
CA LEU A 80 14.02 -12.27 -9.21
C LEU A 80 13.12 -12.76 -8.07
N VAL A 81 11.85 -12.37 -8.07
CA VAL A 81 10.89 -12.71 -7.02
C VAL A 81 9.55 -13.16 -7.62
N ILE A 82 8.86 -14.06 -6.94
CA ILE A 82 7.60 -14.65 -7.43
C ILE A 82 6.47 -13.61 -7.48
N CYS A 83 6.37 -12.76 -6.45
CA CYS A 83 5.33 -11.72 -6.32
C CYS A 83 5.94 -10.33 -6.06
N PRO A 84 6.58 -9.70 -7.06
CA PRO A 84 7.19 -8.38 -6.90
C PRO A 84 6.19 -7.30 -6.48
N HIS A 85 4.93 -7.40 -6.90
CA HIS A 85 3.87 -6.48 -6.48
C HIS A 85 3.57 -6.51 -4.96
N TYR A 86 4.04 -7.50 -4.20
CA TYR A 86 3.96 -7.49 -2.72
C TYR A 86 5.25 -7.01 -2.06
N LEU A 87 6.33 -6.87 -2.81
CA LEU A 87 7.60 -6.31 -2.34
C LEU A 87 7.55 -4.77 -2.33
N PHE A 88 6.70 -4.19 -3.18
CA PHE A 88 6.44 -2.76 -3.30
C PHE A 88 5.08 -2.40 -2.73
#